data_AF-A0A350ZYY1-F1
#
_entry.id   AF-A0A350ZYY1-F1
#
_cell.length_a   1.000
_cell.length_b   1.000
_cell.length_c   1.000
_cell.angle_alpha   90.00
_cell.angle_beta   90.00
_cell.angle_gamma   90.00
#
_symmetry.space_group_name_H-M   'P 1'
#
loop_
_entity.id
_entity.type
_entity.pdbx_description
1 polymer ?
#
loop_
_entity_poly.entity_id
_entity_poly.type
_entity_poly.pdbx_seq_one_letter_code
_entity_poly.pdbx_strand_id
1 'polypeptide(L)'
;MEFFRQRTDIPFMRHALKFNLFSSLAFVLAVFFIVLRGLNLSVEFTGGTLIEVGYAEPPRIEDIRQALARDGYPDAQVQNFGSAREILIRMPNREDLDTSRISERVMATLQATEGPQPELRRVEFVGPQVGKELATDGAMALLL
;
A
#
# COMPACT_ATOMS: atom_id res chain seq x y z
N MET A 1 16.57 37.81 -36.93
CA MET A 1 15.69 36.85 -37.64
C MET A 1 15.17 35.87 -36.59
N GLU A 2 13.85 35.69 -36.48
CA GLU A 2 13.27 34.72 -35.53
C GLU A 2 13.35 33.31 -36.13
N PHE A 3 14.11 32.40 -35.51
CA PHE A 3 14.44 31.11 -36.13
C PHE A 3 13.51 29.94 -35.75
N PHE A 4 12.47 30.18 -34.94
CA PHE A 4 11.55 29.15 -34.46
C PHE A 4 10.09 29.58 -34.63
N ARG A 5 9.44 29.12 -35.71
CA ARG A 5 7.98 29.21 -35.91
C ARG A 5 7.40 27.86 -36.35
N GLN A 6 7.40 26.89 -35.45
CA GLN A 6 6.53 25.71 -35.57
C GLN A 6 5.17 26.03 -34.93
N ARG A 7 4.16 26.34 -35.74
CA ARG A 7 2.76 26.42 -35.29
C ARG A 7 2.05 25.12 -35.63
N THR A 8 2.14 24.17 -34.70
CA THR A 8 1.45 22.87 -34.81
C THR A 8 0.09 22.99 -34.11
N ASP A 9 -0.86 23.64 -34.78
CA ASP A 9 -2.19 23.92 -34.24
C ASP A 9 -3.06 22.65 -34.20
N ILE A 10 -2.89 21.83 -33.16
CA ILE A 10 -3.63 20.57 -32.98
C ILE A 10 -5.10 20.87 -32.58
N PRO A 11 -6.10 20.43 -33.36
CA PRO A 11 -7.51 20.77 -33.13
C PRO A 11 -8.14 19.88 -32.03
N PHE A 12 -7.66 19.98 -30.79
CA PHE A 12 -8.19 19.22 -29.64
C PHE A 12 -9.71 19.42 -29.45
N MET A 13 -10.20 20.66 -29.60
CA MET A 13 -11.61 21.01 -29.41
C MET A 13 -12.57 20.25 -30.36
N ARG A 14 -12.12 19.85 -31.56
CA ARG A 14 -12.90 19.03 -32.51
C ARG A 14 -13.25 17.65 -31.94
N HIS A 15 -12.49 17.16 -30.97
CA HIS A 15 -12.66 15.84 -30.36
C HIS A 15 -13.05 15.90 -28.88
N ALA A 16 -13.11 17.09 -28.28
CA ALA A 16 -13.39 17.30 -26.86
C ALA A 16 -14.67 16.58 -26.38
N LEU A 17 -15.77 16.64 -27.14
CA LEU A 17 -17.01 15.91 -26.79
C LEU A 17 -16.83 14.39 -26.71
N LYS A 18 -15.98 13.79 -27.56
CA LYS A 18 -15.70 12.35 -27.55
C LYS A 18 -14.83 11.96 -26.36
N PHE A 19 -13.78 12.73 -26.09
CA PHE A 19 -12.91 12.51 -24.94
C PHE A 19 -13.61 12.77 -23.61
N ASN A 20 -14.48 13.80 -23.53
CA ASN A 20 -15.30 14.05 -22.36
C ASN A 20 -16.28 12.90 -22.10
N LEU A 21 -17.01 12.42 -23.13
CA LEU A 21 -17.93 11.29 -22.97
C LEU A 21 -17.19 10.02 -22.49
N PHE A 22 -16.01 9.73 -23.06
CA PHE A 22 -15.18 8.61 -22.62
C PHE A 22 -14.67 8.78 -21.18
N SER A 23 -14.20 9.98 -20.83
CA SER A 23 -13.71 10.31 -19.48
C SER A 23 -14.81 10.23 -18.43
N SER A 24 -16.00 10.78 -18.71
CA SER A 24 -17.17 10.68 -17.83
C SER A 24 -17.63 9.22 -17.66
N LEU A 25 -17.62 8.41 -18.73
CA LEU A 25 -17.94 6.98 -18.62
C LEU A 25 -16.91 6.22 -17.77
N ALA A 26 -15.61 6.47 -17.99
CA ALA A 26 -14.54 5.88 -17.19
C ALA A 26 -14.61 6.29 -15.72
N PHE A 27 -14.94 7.55 -15.43
CA PHE A 27 -15.16 8.06 -14.07
C PHE A 27 -16.36 7.38 -13.39
N VAL A 28 -17.51 7.28 -14.07
CA VAL A 28 -18.70 6.59 -13.53
C VAL A 28 -18.40 5.12 -13.26
N LEU A 29 -17.67 4.44 -14.15
CA LEU A 29 -17.23 3.06 -13.92
C LEU A 29 -16.26 2.93 -12.74
N ALA A 30 -15.33 3.87 -12.56
CA ALA A 30 -14.41 3.87 -11.42
C ALA A 30 -15.16 4.04 -10.09
N VAL A 31 -16.10 5.00 -10.00
CA VAL A 31 -16.96 5.19 -8.82
C VAL A 31 -17.83 3.94 -8.57
N PHE A 32 -18.42 3.36 -9.60
CA PHE A 32 -19.21 2.12 -9.50
C PHE A 32 -18.39 0.94 -8.93
N PHE A 33 -17.14 0.76 -9.37
CA PHE A 33 -16.26 -0.28 -8.81
C PHE A 33 -15.87 0.00 -7.35
N ILE A 34 -15.62 1.26 -6.98
CA ILE A 34 -15.33 1.65 -5.58
C ILE A 34 -16.54 1.36 -4.69
N VAL A 35 -17.77 1.67 -5.12
CA VAL A 35 -18.99 1.43 -4.36
C VAL A 35 -19.28 -0.07 -4.19
N LEU A 36 -19.07 -0.89 -5.24
CA LEU A 36 -19.35 -2.34 -5.17
C LEU A 36 -18.25 -3.15 -4.49
N ARG A 37 -16.98 -2.75 -4.58
CA ARG A 37 -15.83 -3.53 -4.08
C ARG A 37 -15.23 -2.95 -2.79
N GLY A 38 -15.62 -1.74 -2.40
CA GLY A 38 -15.02 -1.00 -1.30
C GLY A 38 -13.65 -0.42 -1.65
N LEU A 39 -13.04 0.24 -0.67
CA LEU A 39 -11.66 0.70 -0.72
C LEU A 39 -10.75 -0.38 -0.11
N ASN A 40 -9.61 -0.65 -0.76
CA ASN A 40 -8.53 -1.45 -0.17
C ASN A 40 -7.77 -0.58 0.85
N LEU A 41 -8.38 -0.39 2.03
CA LEU A 41 -7.79 0.39 3.11
C LEU A 41 -6.52 -0.27 3.64
N SER A 42 -5.54 0.54 4.08
CA SER A 42 -4.31 0.05 4.70
C SER A 42 -4.47 -0.12 6.21
N VAL A 43 -3.46 -0.75 6.82
CA VAL A 43 -3.45 -1.17 8.24
C VAL A 43 -3.65 0.00 9.21
N GLU A 44 -3.24 1.22 8.85
CA GLU A 44 -3.50 2.43 9.63
C GLU A 44 -5.00 2.76 9.80
N PHE A 45 -5.86 2.29 8.89
CA PHE A 45 -7.31 2.53 8.91
C PHE A 45 -8.12 1.30 9.36
N THR A 46 -7.61 0.08 9.15
CA THR A 46 -8.26 -1.16 9.58
C THR A 46 -7.83 -1.63 10.97
N GLY A 47 -6.69 -1.13 11.46
CA GLY A 47 -5.93 -1.72 12.55
C GLY A 47 -5.11 -2.94 12.12
N GLY A 48 -4.09 -3.25 12.92
CA GLY A 48 -3.15 -4.35 12.74
C GLY A 48 -1.72 -4.02 13.17
N THR A 49 -0.76 -4.79 12.68
CA THR A 49 0.65 -4.70 13.06
C THR A 49 1.50 -4.23 11.88
N LEU A 50 2.37 -3.25 12.14
CA LEU A 50 3.43 -2.80 11.25
C LEU A 50 4.78 -3.25 11.79
N ILE A 51 5.61 -3.85 10.95
CA ILE A 51 6.96 -4.31 11.29
C ILE A 51 7.95 -3.70 10.30
N GLU A 52 8.92 -2.98 10.82
CA GLU A 52 10.00 -2.34 10.08
C GLU A 52 11.27 -3.18 10.23
N VAL A 53 11.83 -3.61 9.09
CA VAL A 53 13.01 -4.50 9.05
C VAL A 53 14.07 -3.91 8.14
N GLY A 54 15.27 -3.72 8.68
CA GLY A 54 16.45 -3.30 7.92
C GLY A 54 17.30 -4.50 7.49
N TYR A 55 18.02 -4.34 6.39
CA TYR A 55 18.94 -5.33 5.84
C TYR A 55 20.27 -4.70 5.45
N ALA A 56 21.36 -5.47 5.48
CA ALA A 56 22.67 -5.01 5.00
C ALA A 56 22.68 -4.75 3.47
N GLU A 57 21.90 -5.53 2.73
CA GLU A 57 21.76 -5.45 1.26
C GLU A 57 20.27 -5.47 0.87
N PRO A 58 19.88 -4.90 -0.28
CA PRO A 58 18.48 -4.87 -0.71
C PRO A 58 17.85 -6.27 -0.84
N PRO A 59 16.80 -6.61 -0.07
CA PRO A 59 16.14 -7.91 -0.17
C PRO A 59 15.22 -7.98 -1.39
N ARG A 60 14.92 -9.21 -1.86
CA ARG A 60 13.84 -9.41 -2.84
C ARG A 60 12.49 -9.46 -2.10
N ILE A 61 11.72 -8.39 -2.25
CA ILE A 61 10.38 -8.21 -1.66
C ILE A 61 9.45 -9.39 -1.99
N GLU A 62 9.54 -9.93 -3.21
CA GLU A 62 8.67 -11.00 -3.69
C GLU A 62 8.92 -12.33 -2.97
N ASP A 63 10.19 -12.71 -2.78
CA ASP A 63 10.61 -13.88 -2.00
C ASP A 63 10.05 -13.80 -0.56
N ILE A 64 10.21 -12.63 0.08
CA ILE A 64 9.68 -12.37 1.43
C ILE A 64 8.15 -12.45 1.47
N ARG A 65 7.47 -11.83 0.50
CA ARG A 65 6.01 -11.86 0.40
C ARG A 65 5.49 -13.29 0.22
N GLN A 66 6.18 -14.11 -0.58
CA GLN A 66 5.85 -15.53 -0.72
C GLN A 66 6.13 -16.32 0.56
N ALA A 67 7.21 -16.04 1.28
CA ALA A 67 7.52 -16.71 2.55
C ALA A 67 6.41 -16.45 3.59
N LEU A 68 6.02 -15.19 3.78
CA LEU A 68 4.93 -14.80 4.69
C LEU A 68 3.58 -15.39 4.26
N ALA A 69 3.28 -15.42 2.96
CA ALA A 69 2.05 -16.04 2.46
C ALA A 69 2.00 -17.56 2.72
N ARG A 70 3.14 -18.26 2.59
CA ARG A 70 3.26 -19.71 2.92
C ARG A 70 3.16 -19.96 4.43
N ASP A 71 3.59 -19.00 5.26
CA ASP A 71 3.52 -19.07 6.72
C ASP A 71 2.15 -18.65 7.31
N GLY A 72 1.12 -18.49 6.46
CA GLY A 72 -0.26 -18.20 6.87
C GLY A 72 -0.66 -16.73 6.85
N TYR A 73 0.18 -15.83 6.32
CA TYR A 73 -0.08 -14.39 6.19
C TYR A 73 -0.19 -13.94 4.71
N PRO A 74 -1.14 -14.48 3.91
CA PRO A 74 -1.31 -14.11 2.50
C PRO A 74 -1.70 -12.64 2.29
N ASP A 75 -2.31 -12.02 3.30
CA ASP A 75 -2.76 -10.62 3.28
C ASP A 75 -1.65 -9.62 3.67
N ALA A 76 -0.43 -10.10 3.97
CA ALA A 76 0.69 -9.26 4.36
C ALA A 76 1.18 -8.40 3.19
N GLN A 77 1.12 -7.08 3.34
CA GLN A 77 1.66 -6.13 2.37
C GLN A 77 3.14 -5.86 2.71
N VAL A 78 4.04 -6.12 1.77
CA VAL A 78 5.48 -5.92 1.94
C VAL A 78 5.94 -4.86 0.94
N GLN A 79 6.60 -3.82 1.42
CA GLN A 79 7.03 -2.67 0.61
C GLN A 79 8.33 -2.08 1.15
N ASN A 80 9.10 -1.40 0.29
CA ASN A 80 10.24 -0.60 0.74
C ASN A 80 9.78 0.60 1.59
N PHE A 81 10.63 1.05 2.50
CA PHE A 81 10.36 2.14 3.43
C PHE A 81 11.61 3.00 3.62
N GLY A 82 11.60 4.25 3.16
CA GLY A 82 12.77 5.14 3.21
C GLY A 82 13.85 4.78 2.17
N SER A 83 14.43 3.59 2.26
CA SER A 83 15.48 3.10 1.36
C SER A 83 15.13 1.76 0.69
N ALA A 84 16.00 1.27 -0.20
CA ALA A 84 15.89 -0.07 -0.78
C ALA A 84 16.39 -1.20 0.15
N ARG A 85 16.87 -0.88 1.35
CA ARG A 85 17.37 -1.82 2.37
C ARG A 85 16.45 -1.96 3.57
N GLU A 86 15.43 -1.12 3.65
CA GLU A 86 14.46 -1.08 4.74
C GLU A 86 13.10 -1.44 4.14
N ILE A 87 12.43 -2.41 4.74
CA ILE A 87 11.08 -2.81 4.35
C ILE A 87 10.11 -2.58 5.50
N LEU A 88 8.88 -2.26 5.14
CA LEU A 88 7.73 -2.20 6.02
C LEU A 88 6.78 -3.33 5.65
N ILE A 89 6.58 -4.25 6.59
CA ILE A 89 5.62 -5.35 6.52
C ILE A 89 4.37 -4.89 7.27
N ARG A 90 3.23 -4.86 6.58
CA ARG A 90 1.93 -4.44 7.12
C ARG A 90 1.00 -5.64 7.14
N MET A 91 0.52 -6.01 8.32
CA MET A 91 -0.40 -7.13 8.52
C MET A 91 -1.73 -6.64 9.11
N PRO A 92 -2.87 -6.99 8.52
CA PRO A 92 -4.18 -6.73 9.11
C PRO A 92 -4.29 -7.34 10.50
N ASN A 93 -5.08 -6.73 11.38
CA ASN A 93 -5.41 -7.33 12.67
C ASN A 93 -6.11 -8.69 12.48
N ARG A 94 -5.74 -9.69 13.29
CA ARG A 94 -6.46 -10.97 13.39
C ARG A 94 -6.69 -11.25 14.88
N GLU A 95 -7.93 -11.52 15.25
CA GLU A 95 -8.40 -11.45 16.64
C GLU A 95 -7.77 -12.51 17.57
N ASP A 96 -7.16 -13.56 17.01
CA ASP A 96 -6.60 -14.70 17.73
C ASP A 96 -5.10 -14.59 18.09
N LEU A 97 -4.40 -13.48 17.78
CA LEU A 97 -2.92 -13.41 17.82
C LEU A 97 -2.34 -12.19 18.54
N ASP A 98 -1.50 -12.44 19.55
CA ASP A 98 -0.65 -11.43 20.22
C ASP A 98 0.33 -10.77 19.21
N THR A 99 0.40 -9.44 19.22
CA THR A 99 1.35 -8.62 18.43
C THR A 99 2.82 -9.06 18.57
N SER A 100 3.25 -9.45 19.77
CA SER A 100 4.61 -9.95 20.04
C SER A 100 4.87 -11.28 19.34
N ARG A 101 3.94 -12.23 19.42
CA ARG A 101 4.05 -13.52 18.72
C ARG A 101 4.05 -13.34 17.21
N ILE A 102 3.27 -12.39 16.70
CA ILE A 102 3.28 -12.01 15.28
C ILE A 102 4.68 -11.54 14.87
N SER A 103 5.31 -10.64 15.62
CA SER A 103 6.64 -10.13 15.26
C SER A 103 7.75 -11.16 15.42
N GLU A 104 7.71 -11.99 16.47
CA GLU A 104 8.61 -13.14 16.64
C GLU A 104 8.48 -14.13 15.48
N ARG A 105 7.25 -14.48 15.07
CA ARG A 105 6.99 -15.41 13.97
C ARG A 105 7.47 -14.85 12.63
N VAL A 106 7.16 -13.58 12.34
CA VAL A 106 7.63 -12.91 11.12
C VAL A 106 9.15 -12.89 11.08
N MET A 107 9.84 -12.49 12.15
CA MET A 107 11.29 -12.48 12.18
C MET A 107 11.90 -13.87 11.99
N ALA A 108 11.32 -14.92 12.57
CA ALA A 108 11.76 -16.30 12.35
C ALA A 108 11.59 -16.73 10.87
N THR A 109 10.46 -16.39 10.24
CA THR A 109 10.19 -16.71 8.83
C THR A 109 11.08 -15.90 7.88
N LEU A 110 11.44 -14.66 8.22
CA LEU A 110 12.43 -13.86 7.48
C LEU A 110 13.85 -14.43 7.64
N GLN A 111 14.25 -14.89 8.84
CA GLN A 111 15.55 -15.53 9.08
C GLN A 111 15.67 -16.91 8.40
N ALA A 112 14.55 -17.60 8.19
CA ALA A 112 14.47 -18.86 7.44
C ALA A 112 14.39 -18.67 5.91
N THR A 113 14.28 -17.42 5.43
CA THR A 113 14.28 -17.10 3.99
C THR A 113 15.72 -16.94 3.49
N GLU A 114 16.05 -17.51 2.33
CA GLU A 114 17.38 -17.35 1.71
C GLU A 114 17.61 -15.89 1.29
N GLY A 115 18.53 -15.19 1.96
CA GLY A 115 18.85 -13.80 1.65
C GLY A 115 19.76 -13.12 2.68
N PRO A 116 19.86 -11.77 2.64
CA PRO A 116 20.55 -10.99 3.65
C PRO A 116 19.82 -11.11 5.01
N GLN A 117 20.56 -11.07 6.11
CA GLN A 117 19.98 -11.24 7.45
C GLN A 117 19.06 -10.05 7.84
N PRO A 118 17.85 -10.31 8.37
CA PRO A 118 16.90 -9.28 8.78
C PRO A 118 17.24 -8.72 10.17
N GLU A 119 17.31 -7.39 10.28
CA GLU A 119 17.48 -6.65 11.53
C GLU A 119 16.16 -5.94 11.88
N LEU A 120 15.52 -6.33 12.98
CA LEU A 120 14.27 -5.70 13.43
C LEU A 120 14.53 -4.25 13.86
N ARG A 121 13.90 -3.27 13.18
CA ARG A 121 14.00 -1.85 13.52
C ARG A 121 12.91 -1.42 14.49
N ARG A 122 11.65 -1.75 14.20
CA ARG A 122 10.46 -1.32 14.95
C ARG A 122 9.31 -2.29 14.76
N VAL A 123 8.50 -2.44 15.81
CA VAL A 123 7.15 -3.02 15.75
C VAL A 123 6.18 -1.96 16.27
N GLU A 124 5.09 -1.74 15.54
CA GLU A 124 4.07 -0.77 15.88
C GLU A 124 2.68 -1.38 15.69
N PHE A 125 1.76 -1.12 16.61
CA PHE A 125 0.43 -1.70 16.60
C PHE A 125 -0.63 -0.62 16.58
N VAL A 126 -1.48 -0.65 15.55
CA VAL A 126 -2.63 0.24 15.41
C VAL A 126 -3.86 -0.54 15.84
N GLY A 127 -4.47 -0.16 16.96
CA GLY A 127 -5.73 -0.76 17.40
C GLY A 127 -6.86 -0.50 16.39
N PRO A 128 -7.74 -1.47 16.09
CA PRO A 128 -8.79 -1.32 15.07
C PRO A 128 -9.80 -0.20 15.39
N GLN A 129 -9.99 0.13 16.68
CA GLN A 129 -10.77 1.31 17.07
C GLN A 129 -10.09 2.62 16.61
N VAL A 130 -8.80 2.79 16.90
CA VAL A 130 -8.04 4.00 16.52
C VAL A 130 -7.96 4.13 15.00
N GLY A 131 -7.76 3.04 14.28
CA GLY A 131 -7.79 3.06 12.80
C GLY A 131 -9.15 3.48 12.24
N LYS A 132 -10.25 3.02 12.86
CA LYS A 132 -11.61 3.42 12.49
C LYS A 132 -11.91 4.88 12.81
N GLU A 133 -11.41 5.39 13.95
CA GLU A 133 -11.50 6.81 14.31
C GLU A 133 -10.72 7.67 13.28
N LEU A 134 -9.46 7.33 12.99
CA LEU A 134 -8.65 7.98 11.94
C LEU A 134 -9.30 7.94 10.55
N ALA A 135 -9.95 6.82 10.18
CA ALA A 135 -10.68 6.71 8.92
C ALA A 135 -11.93 7.61 8.88
N THR A 136 -12.60 7.79 10.02
CA THR A 136 -13.80 8.63 10.16
C THR A 136 -13.42 10.11 10.13
N ASP A 137 -12.42 10.51 10.91
CA ASP A 137 -11.91 11.87 10.98
C ASP A 137 -11.29 12.31 9.65
N GLY A 138 -10.55 11.42 8.99
CA GLY A 138 -10.02 11.66 7.64
C GLY A 138 -11.10 11.83 6.58
N ALA A 139 -12.23 11.10 6.68
CA ALA A 139 -13.37 11.30 5.80
C ALA A 139 -14.11 12.62 6.09
N MET A 140 -14.25 13.01 7.36
CA MET A 140 -14.82 14.30 7.76
C MET A 140 -13.96 15.49 7.30
N ALA A 141 -12.63 15.38 7.40
CA ALA A 141 -11.67 16.40 6.96
C ALA A 141 -11.54 16.52 5.43
N LEU A 142 -12.19 15.65 4.66
CA LEU A 142 -12.36 15.77 3.20
C LEU A 142 -13.74 16.30 2.79
N LEU A 143 -14.66 16.45 3.75
CA LEU A 143 -16.04 16.90 3.55
C LEU A 143 -16.25 18.36 4.00
N LEU A 144 -15.53 18.78 5.04
CA LEU A 144 -15.53 20.12 5.65
C LEU A 144 -14.52 21.07 5.00
#